data_AF-A0A349SSW9-F1
#
_entry.id   AF-A0A349SSW9-F1
#
_cell.length_a   1.000
_cell.length_b   1.000
_cell.length_c   1.000
_cell.angle_alpha   90.00
_cell.angle_beta   90.00
_cell.angle_gamma   90.00
#
_symmetry.space_group_name_H-M   'P 1'
#
loop_
_entity.id
_entity.type
_entity.pdbx_description
1 polymer ?
#
loop_
_entity_poly.entity_id
_entity_poly.type
_entity_poly.pdbx_seq_one_letter_code
_entity_poly.pdbx_strand_id
1 'polypeptide(L)'
;PLFLAFHQRHPHSVGAGYYVGLILARKQDESALGYLRIAFESPNTIGDAARWGYDLLMNLKKEREAEQWWQQARTAADKHQAIAEAQSHIADSDHFTAPRIDADLQGQLLQTLAEHKNVGSTWLAQKTLPYNDADPVYILAFRPKGLYLSFEAITKSVEEALNIDANVFVVCLWGDDKSIAKKVKKAGTKIQ
;
A
#
# COMPACT_ATOMS: atom_id res chain seq x y z
N PRO A 1 -31.28 1.81 -11.94
CA PRO A 1 -30.97 1.52 -10.52
C PRO A 1 -29.76 2.35 -10.06
N LEU A 2 -29.81 2.92 -8.84
CA LEU A 2 -28.86 3.90 -8.31
C LEU A 2 -27.37 3.52 -8.51
N PHE A 3 -27.01 2.27 -8.23
CA PHE A 3 -25.63 1.79 -8.35
C PHE A 3 -25.10 1.76 -9.79
N LEU A 4 -25.95 1.51 -10.79
CA LEU A 4 -25.54 1.52 -12.20
C LEU A 4 -25.24 2.95 -12.67
N ALA A 5 -26.08 3.92 -12.29
CA ALA A 5 -25.86 5.33 -12.58
C ALA A 5 -24.62 5.88 -11.87
N PHE A 6 -24.36 5.42 -10.64
CA PHE A 6 -23.15 5.76 -9.91
C PHE A 6 -21.90 5.14 -10.55
N HIS A 7 -21.96 3.85 -10.95
CA HIS A 7 -20.86 3.18 -11.63
C HIS A 7 -20.54 3.83 -12.99
N GLN A 8 -21.54 4.27 -13.76
CA GLN A 8 -21.31 5.01 -15.00
C GLN A 8 -20.53 6.32 -14.78
N ARG A 9 -20.69 6.95 -13.61
CA ARG A 9 -19.94 8.16 -13.23
C ARG A 9 -18.59 7.83 -12.58
N HIS A 10 -18.48 6.67 -11.94
CA HIS A 10 -17.29 6.17 -11.26
C HIS A 10 -17.01 4.70 -11.62
N PRO A 11 -16.50 4.43 -12.83
CA PRO A 11 -16.33 3.06 -13.34
C PRO A 11 -15.36 2.21 -12.52
N HIS A 12 -14.43 2.84 -11.80
CA HIS A 12 -13.44 2.14 -10.97
C HIS A 12 -13.86 2.04 -9.49
N SER A 13 -15.08 2.44 -9.14
CA SER A 13 -15.56 2.29 -7.76
C SER A 13 -15.78 0.82 -7.43
N VAL A 14 -14.90 0.27 -6.57
CA VAL A 14 -14.96 -1.10 -6.05
C VAL A 14 -16.34 -1.43 -5.51
N GLY A 15 -16.88 -0.58 -4.63
CA GLY A 15 -18.20 -0.79 -4.02
C GLY A 15 -19.32 -0.81 -5.07
N ALA A 16 -19.30 0.13 -6.03
CA ALA A 16 -20.31 0.16 -7.08
C ALA A 16 -20.23 -1.07 -8.00
N GLY A 17 -19.01 -1.46 -8.40
CA GLY A 17 -18.77 -2.68 -9.18
C GLY A 17 -19.28 -3.92 -8.45
N TYR A 18 -18.95 -4.07 -7.17
CA TYR A 18 -19.43 -5.18 -6.35
C TYR A 18 -20.97 -5.25 -6.30
N TYR A 19 -21.66 -4.16 -5.95
CA TYR A 19 -23.11 -4.18 -5.81
C TYR A 19 -23.84 -4.36 -7.15
N VAL A 20 -23.33 -3.76 -8.23
CA VAL A 20 -23.89 -4.00 -9.58
C VAL A 20 -23.69 -5.45 -9.98
N GLY A 21 -22.49 -5.99 -9.81
CA GLY A 21 -22.17 -7.39 -10.08
C GLY A 21 -23.05 -8.36 -9.29
N LEU A 22 -23.25 -8.11 -8.00
CA LEU A 22 -24.13 -8.89 -7.13
C LEU A 22 -25.57 -8.94 -7.65
N ILE A 23 -26.14 -7.79 -8.03
CA ILE A 23 -27.51 -7.70 -8.55
C ILE A 23 -27.64 -8.49 -9.86
N LEU A 24 -26.64 -8.42 -10.74
CA LEU A 24 -26.63 -9.14 -12.02
C LEU A 24 -26.41 -10.64 -11.84
N ALA A 25 -25.52 -11.05 -10.93
CA ALA A 25 -25.26 -12.46 -10.63
C ALA A 25 -26.52 -13.15 -10.09
N ARG A 26 -27.28 -12.48 -9.22
CA ARG A 26 -28.59 -12.98 -8.73
C ARG A 26 -29.62 -13.16 -9.85
N LYS A 27 -29.48 -12.43 -10.95
CA LYS A 27 -30.31 -12.57 -12.15
C LYS A 27 -29.76 -13.59 -13.15
N GLN A 28 -28.69 -14.30 -12.81
CA GLN A 28 -27.99 -15.22 -13.70
C GLN A 28 -27.47 -14.53 -14.98
N ASP A 29 -27.17 -13.24 -14.88
CA ASP A 29 -26.64 -12.44 -15.98
C ASP A 29 -25.10 -12.48 -15.94
N GLU A 30 -24.51 -13.08 -16.97
CA GLU A 30 -23.06 -13.24 -17.09
C GLU A 30 -22.29 -11.91 -17.12
N SER A 31 -22.94 -10.81 -17.51
CA SER A 31 -22.31 -9.47 -17.45
C SER A 31 -21.88 -9.07 -16.04
N ALA A 32 -22.42 -9.73 -15.00
CA ALA A 32 -21.98 -9.59 -13.62
C ALA A 32 -20.47 -9.78 -13.43
N LEU A 33 -19.85 -10.70 -14.18
CA LEU A 33 -18.44 -11.04 -14.04
C LEU A 33 -17.52 -9.84 -14.29
N GLY A 34 -17.86 -8.98 -15.24
CA GLY A 34 -17.11 -7.74 -15.50
C GLY A 34 -17.12 -6.80 -14.29
N TYR A 35 -18.27 -6.65 -13.64
CA TYR A 35 -18.43 -5.79 -12.48
C TYR A 35 -17.82 -6.39 -11.20
N LEU A 36 -17.99 -7.70 -10.99
CA LEU A 36 -17.39 -8.42 -9.88
C LEU A 36 -15.85 -8.42 -9.97
N ARG A 37 -15.29 -8.32 -11.18
CA ARG A 37 -13.83 -8.21 -11.36
C ARG A 37 -13.26 -6.98 -10.68
N ILE A 38 -13.98 -5.86 -10.73
CA ILE A 38 -13.57 -4.59 -10.14
C ILE A 38 -13.49 -4.72 -8.60
N ALA A 39 -14.30 -5.61 -8.02
CA ALA A 39 -14.25 -5.90 -6.60
C ALA A 39 -12.98 -6.66 -6.17
N PHE A 40 -12.13 -7.14 -7.10
CA PHE A 40 -10.85 -7.75 -6.78
C PHE A 40 -9.78 -6.71 -6.42
N GLU A 41 -10.00 -5.43 -6.75
CA GLU A 41 -9.11 -4.33 -6.38
C GLU A 41 -9.13 -4.02 -4.87
N SER A 42 -10.01 -4.64 -4.09
CA SER A 42 -10.03 -4.51 -2.63
C SER A 42 -9.99 -5.86 -1.92
N PRO A 43 -9.11 -6.03 -0.91
CA PRO A 43 -9.06 -7.25 -0.11
C PRO A 43 -10.37 -7.52 0.65
N ASN A 44 -11.14 -6.47 0.95
CA ASN A 44 -12.40 -6.60 1.71
C ASN A 44 -13.55 -7.18 0.88
N THR A 45 -13.49 -7.09 -0.45
CA THR A 45 -14.58 -7.51 -1.34
C THR A 45 -14.24 -8.72 -2.20
N ILE A 46 -12.97 -9.10 -2.28
CA ILE A 46 -12.51 -10.16 -3.18
C ILE A 46 -13.13 -11.51 -2.87
N GLY A 47 -13.24 -11.89 -1.58
CA GLY A 47 -13.78 -13.19 -1.18
C GLY A 47 -15.24 -13.36 -1.57
N ASP A 48 -16.05 -12.33 -1.33
CA ASP A 48 -17.45 -12.35 -1.73
C ASP A 48 -17.61 -12.33 -3.25
N ALA A 49 -16.85 -11.49 -3.95
CA ALA A 49 -16.87 -11.41 -5.41
C ALA A 49 -16.44 -12.73 -6.07
N ALA A 50 -15.46 -13.41 -5.47
CA ALA A 50 -15.01 -14.74 -5.89
C ALA A 50 -16.17 -15.74 -5.81
N ARG A 51 -16.85 -15.79 -4.66
CA ARG A 51 -18.00 -16.68 -4.45
C ARG A 51 -19.13 -16.40 -5.43
N TRP A 52 -19.56 -15.14 -5.57
CA TRP A 52 -20.65 -14.78 -6.48
C TRP A 52 -20.36 -15.11 -7.94
N GLY A 53 -19.13 -14.87 -8.42
CA GLY A 53 -18.76 -15.19 -9.79
C GLY A 53 -18.63 -16.70 -10.02
N TYR A 54 -18.10 -17.45 -9.05
CA TYR A 54 -18.04 -18.90 -9.10
C TYR A 54 -19.44 -19.52 -9.17
N ASP A 55 -20.33 -19.14 -8.26
CA ASP A 55 -21.70 -19.66 -8.20
C ASP A 55 -22.48 -19.34 -9.48
N LEU A 56 -22.31 -18.14 -10.04
CA LEU A 56 -22.90 -17.77 -11.32
C LEU A 56 -22.43 -18.69 -12.45
N LEU A 57 -21.12 -18.89 -12.59
CA LEU A 57 -20.54 -19.74 -13.63
C LEU A 57 -20.96 -21.20 -13.48
N MET A 58 -21.04 -21.71 -12.25
CA MET A 58 -21.54 -23.06 -11.97
C MET A 58 -23.02 -23.21 -12.38
N ASN A 59 -23.86 -22.22 -12.07
CA ASN A 59 -25.27 -22.22 -12.47
C ASN A 59 -25.44 -22.16 -14.01
N LEU A 60 -24.52 -21.47 -14.70
CA LEU A 60 -24.44 -21.43 -16.16
C LEU A 60 -23.77 -22.68 -16.76
N LYS A 61 -23.38 -23.67 -15.94
CA LYS A 61 -22.70 -24.91 -16.34
C LYS A 61 -21.33 -24.69 -17.01
N LYS A 62 -20.64 -23.62 -16.61
CA LYS A 62 -19.31 -23.23 -17.10
C LYS A 62 -18.22 -23.56 -16.08
N GLU A 63 -18.12 -24.83 -15.69
CA GLU A 63 -17.25 -25.29 -14.58
C GLU A 63 -15.78 -24.89 -14.76
N ARG A 64 -15.25 -24.99 -15.99
CA ARG A 64 -13.87 -24.60 -16.28
C ARG A 64 -13.63 -23.11 -16.07
N GLU A 65 -14.58 -22.26 -16.46
CA GLU A 65 -14.50 -20.81 -16.25
C GLU A 65 -14.65 -20.48 -14.76
N ALA A 66 -15.50 -21.23 -14.02
CA ALA A 66 -15.65 -21.08 -12.58
C ALA A 66 -14.33 -21.35 -11.84
N GLU A 67 -13.62 -22.41 -12.19
CA GLU A 67 -12.31 -22.69 -11.61
C GLU A 67 -11.28 -21.59 -11.95
N GLN A 68 -11.25 -21.14 -13.21
CA GLN A 68 -10.39 -20.02 -13.62
C GLN A 68 -10.70 -18.74 -12.84
N TRP A 69 -11.99 -18.45 -12.62
CA TRP A 69 -12.44 -17.32 -11.83
C TRP A 69 -11.92 -17.39 -10.40
N TRP A 70 -12.00 -18.57 -9.78
CA TRP A 70 -11.50 -18.81 -8.42
C TRP A 70 -9.97 -18.62 -8.34
N GLN A 71 -9.21 -19.14 -9.30
CA GLN A 71 -7.75 -18.98 -9.35
C GLN A 71 -7.34 -17.51 -9.52
N GLN A 72 -8.09 -16.74 -10.30
CA GLN A 72 -7.85 -15.30 -10.45
C GLN A 72 -8.12 -14.54 -9.14
N ALA A 73 -9.20 -14.90 -8.43
CA ALA A 73 -9.48 -14.31 -7.12
C ALA A 73 -8.38 -14.62 -6.11
N ARG A 74 -7.91 -15.87 -6.09
CA ARG A 74 -6.78 -16.27 -5.24
C ARG A 74 -5.52 -15.47 -5.55
N THR A 75 -5.13 -15.38 -6.82
CA THR A 75 -3.96 -14.59 -7.24
C THR A 75 -4.05 -13.13 -6.79
N ALA A 76 -5.23 -12.52 -6.92
CA ALA A 76 -5.42 -11.14 -6.47
C ALA A 76 -5.41 -11.00 -4.94
N ALA A 77 -5.94 -11.98 -4.19
CA ALA A 77 -5.86 -12.00 -2.73
C ALA A 77 -4.41 -12.14 -2.26
N ASP A 78 -3.67 -13.08 -2.85
CA ASP A 78 -2.25 -13.31 -2.56
C ASP A 78 -1.42 -12.04 -2.84
N LYS A 79 -1.73 -11.31 -3.94
CA LYS A 79 -1.12 -10.01 -4.24
C LYS A 79 -1.38 -8.99 -3.13
N HIS A 80 -2.64 -8.80 -2.72
CA HIS A 80 -3.00 -7.85 -1.66
C HIS A 80 -2.31 -8.19 -0.34
N GLN A 81 -2.26 -9.48 0.01
CA GLN A 81 -1.56 -9.94 1.20
C GLN A 81 -0.07 -9.64 1.13
N ALA A 82 0.60 -9.96 0.02
CA ALA A 82 2.02 -9.69 -0.17
C ALA A 82 2.36 -8.19 -0.11
N ILE A 83 1.48 -7.33 -0.64
CA ILE A 83 1.61 -5.87 -0.53
C ILE A 83 1.48 -5.43 0.93
N ALA A 84 0.42 -5.87 1.62
CA ALA A 84 0.19 -5.50 3.01
C ALA A 84 1.34 -5.94 3.93
N GLU A 85 1.84 -7.17 3.76
CA GLU A 85 2.99 -7.67 4.50
C GLU A 85 4.24 -6.82 4.23
N ALA A 86 4.54 -6.52 2.96
CA ALA A 86 5.70 -5.69 2.60
C ALA A 86 5.60 -4.25 3.12
N GLN A 87 4.39 -3.70 3.24
CA GLN A 87 4.13 -2.35 3.74
C GLN A 87 4.07 -2.28 5.27
N SER A 88 3.77 -3.38 5.96
CA SER A 88 3.56 -3.40 7.42
C SER A 88 4.82 -3.20 8.26
N HIS A 89 5.99 -3.53 7.73
CA HIS A 89 7.25 -3.46 8.48
C HIS A 89 8.46 -3.24 7.57
N ILE A 90 9.57 -2.84 8.19
CA ILE A 90 10.89 -2.76 7.58
C ILE A 90 11.80 -3.81 8.21
N ALA A 91 12.65 -4.43 7.39
CA ALA A 91 13.56 -5.47 7.81
C ALA A 91 14.95 -5.28 7.19
N ASP A 92 15.96 -5.86 7.82
CA ASP A 92 17.32 -5.85 7.29
C ASP A 92 17.46 -6.62 5.98
N SER A 93 16.52 -7.47 5.58
CA SER A 93 16.53 -8.10 4.25
C SER A 93 15.99 -7.20 3.13
N ASP A 94 15.41 -6.04 3.49
CA ASP A 94 14.80 -5.15 2.51
C ASP A 94 15.84 -4.47 1.60
N HIS A 95 15.36 -4.15 0.40
CA HIS A 95 16.10 -3.42 -0.61
C HIS A 95 15.53 -2.01 -0.72
N PHE A 96 16.42 -1.03 -0.77
CA PHE A 96 16.06 0.38 -0.86
C PHE A 96 16.62 0.98 -2.14
N THR A 97 15.91 1.98 -2.67
CA THR A 97 16.28 2.72 -3.87
C THR A 97 16.12 4.22 -3.64
N ALA A 98 16.65 5.02 -4.57
CA ALA A 98 16.44 6.45 -4.57
C ALA A 98 14.93 6.75 -4.61
N PRO A 99 14.42 7.63 -3.73
CA PRO A 99 12.99 7.86 -3.61
C PRO A 99 12.46 8.58 -4.84
N ARG A 100 11.26 8.19 -5.26
CA ARG A 100 10.45 8.96 -6.21
C ARG A 100 9.32 9.60 -5.42
N ILE A 101 9.47 10.89 -5.15
CA ILE A 101 8.48 11.71 -4.43
C ILE A 101 8.12 12.91 -5.30
N ASP A 102 6.88 13.38 -5.18
CA ASP A 102 6.47 14.65 -5.75
C ASP A 102 7.02 15.84 -4.93
N ALA A 103 6.91 17.03 -5.51
CA ALA A 103 7.44 18.25 -4.90
C ALA A 103 6.68 18.66 -3.63
N ASP A 104 5.40 18.32 -3.52
CA ASP A 104 4.55 18.72 -2.39
C ASP A 104 4.92 17.90 -1.15
N LEU A 105 5.02 16.58 -1.28
CA LEU A 105 5.50 15.68 -0.23
C LEU A 105 6.93 16.01 0.16
N GLN A 106 7.80 16.31 -0.82
CA GLN A 106 9.18 16.74 -0.53
C GLN A 106 9.20 18.03 0.30
N GLY A 107 8.35 19.01 -0.03
CA GLY A 107 8.23 20.26 0.71
C GLY A 107 7.78 20.04 2.16
N GLN A 108 6.74 19.23 2.37
CA GLN A 108 6.22 18.89 3.70
C GLN A 108 7.27 18.19 4.57
N LEU A 109 8.00 17.23 3.99
CA LEU A 109 9.09 16.53 4.67
C LEU A 109 10.19 17.52 5.11
N LEU A 110 10.67 18.37 4.20
CA LEU A 110 11.74 19.31 4.49
C LEU A 110 11.33 20.34 5.55
N GLN A 111 10.11 20.85 5.48
CA GLN A 111 9.60 21.79 6.47
C GLN A 111 9.57 21.17 7.87
N THR A 112 8.98 19.98 7.99
CA THR A 112 8.85 19.28 9.27
C THR A 112 10.21 18.95 9.89
N LEU A 113 11.16 18.50 9.07
CA LEU A 113 12.50 18.14 9.54
C LEU A 113 13.37 19.35 9.87
N ALA A 114 13.12 20.52 9.26
CA ALA A 114 13.79 21.77 9.61
C ALA A 114 13.31 22.32 10.96
N GLU A 115 12.03 22.15 11.29
CA GLU A 115 11.43 22.58 12.56
C GLU A 115 11.82 21.68 13.74
N HIS A 116 12.19 20.43 13.47
CA HIS A 116 12.61 19.47 14.50
C HIS A 116 14.05 19.68 14.96
N LYS A 117 14.22 20.36 16.10
CA LYS A 117 15.53 20.79 16.66
C LYS A 117 16.55 19.65 16.83
N ASN A 118 16.06 18.43 16.98
CA ASN A 118 16.84 17.26 17.34
C ASN A 118 17.25 16.41 16.12
N VAL A 119 16.78 16.77 14.93
CA VAL A 119 17.10 16.10 13.68
C VAL A 119 18.29 16.78 13.01
N GLY A 120 19.31 15.98 12.73
CA GLY A 120 20.52 16.37 12.02
C GLY A 120 20.39 16.19 10.53
N SER A 121 21.37 15.49 9.94
CA SER A 121 21.26 15.12 8.53
C SER A 121 20.24 14.00 8.34
N THR A 122 19.52 14.05 7.23
CA THR A 122 18.47 13.11 6.89
C THR A 122 18.65 12.58 5.47
N TRP A 123 18.26 11.32 5.30
CA TRP A 123 18.27 10.60 4.05
C TRP A 123 16.92 9.94 3.87
N LEU A 124 16.39 10.01 2.65
CA LEU A 124 15.14 9.37 2.28
C LEU A 124 15.44 8.28 1.26
N ALA A 125 14.88 7.09 1.45
CA ALA A 125 14.88 6.03 0.46
C ALA A 125 13.47 5.47 0.28
N GLN A 126 13.26 4.75 -0.82
CA GLN A 126 12.03 4.03 -1.10
C GLN A 126 12.28 2.53 -1.03
N LYS A 127 11.41 1.79 -0.33
CA LYS A 127 11.43 0.32 -0.29
C LYS A 127 11.04 -0.24 -1.65
N THR A 128 11.79 -1.23 -2.12
CA THR A 128 11.37 -2.02 -3.29
C THR A 128 10.24 -2.95 -2.86
N LEU A 129 9.05 -2.75 -3.42
CA LEU A 129 7.87 -3.58 -3.18
C LEU A 129 7.76 -4.71 -4.22
N PRO A 130 7.09 -5.82 -3.89
CA PRO A 130 6.91 -6.95 -4.82
C PRO A 130 6.12 -6.58 -6.09
N TYR A 131 5.28 -5.54 -6.01
CA TYR A 131 4.48 -5.05 -7.12
C TYR A 131 4.68 -3.53 -7.30
N ASN A 132 4.80 -3.09 -8.56
CA ASN A 132 5.10 -1.69 -8.90
C ASN A 132 3.91 -0.74 -8.75
N ASP A 133 2.69 -1.28 -8.67
CA ASP A 133 1.45 -0.54 -8.51
C ASP A 133 1.00 -0.43 -7.05
N ALA A 134 1.78 -0.97 -6.11
CA ALA A 134 1.56 -0.77 -4.68
C ALA A 134 1.94 0.64 -4.26
N ASP A 135 1.23 1.18 -3.27
CA ASP A 135 1.56 2.49 -2.70
C ASP A 135 3.00 2.50 -2.15
N PRO A 136 3.78 3.54 -2.47
CA PRO A 136 5.19 3.57 -2.11
C PRO A 136 5.38 3.60 -0.59
N VAL A 137 6.41 2.92 -0.13
CA VAL A 137 6.87 2.97 1.26
C VAL A 137 8.21 3.68 1.30
N TYR A 138 8.27 4.75 2.09
CA TYR A 138 9.47 5.54 2.28
C TYR A 138 10.11 5.22 3.63
N ILE A 139 11.43 5.34 3.67
CA ILE A 139 12.20 5.20 4.90
C ILE A 139 13.03 6.46 5.06
N LEU A 140 12.77 7.18 6.15
CA LEU A 140 13.51 8.35 6.57
C LEU A 140 14.58 7.94 7.58
N ALA A 141 15.84 7.91 7.16
CA ALA A 141 16.95 7.77 8.07
C ALA A 141 17.43 9.14 8.54
N PHE A 142 17.61 9.32 9.85
CA PHE A 142 18.14 10.57 10.39
C PHE A 142 19.33 10.36 11.32
N ARG A 143 20.18 11.37 11.40
CA ARG A 143 21.22 11.48 12.42
C ARG A 143 20.70 12.40 13.53
N PRO A 144 20.59 11.96 14.79
CA PRO A 144 20.15 12.83 15.87
C PRO A 144 21.24 13.86 16.23
N LYS A 145 20.82 15.03 16.73
CA LYS A 145 21.70 16.13 17.20
C LYS A 145 21.66 16.26 18.72
N GLY A 146 22.80 16.13 19.41
CA GLY A 146 22.87 16.29 20.86
C GLY A 146 23.02 14.98 21.64
N LEU A 147 22.81 15.03 22.95
CA LEU A 147 22.95 13.90 23.87
C LEU A 147 21.59 13.24 24.10
N TYR A 148 21.51 11.92 23.94
CA TYR A 148 20.27 11.16 24.07
C TYR A 148 20.46 9.96 24.98
N LEU A 149 19.46 9.75 25.83
CA LEU A 149 19.37 8.57 26.70
C LEU A 149 18.66 7.41 26.01
N SER A 150 17.76 7.70 25.06
CA SER A 150 17.03 6.70 24.26
C SER A 150 16.91 7.17 22.81
N PHE A 151 17.33 6.32 21.88
CA PHE A 151 17.18 6.55 20.44
C PHE A 151 15.76 6.22 19.97
N GLU A 152 15.06 5.31 20.63
CA GLU A 152 13.66 4.97 20.36
C GLU A 152 12.75 6.18 20.60
N ALA A 153 12.94 6.89 21.72
CA ALA A 153 12.10 8.04 22.07
C ALA A 153 12.21 9.19 21.06
N ILE A 154 13.40 9.43 20.50
CA ILE A 154 13.57 10.43 19.45
C ILE A 154 13.04 9.96 18.11
N THR A 155 13.23 8.69 17.73
CA THR A 155 12.63 8.13 16.51
C THR A 155 11.12 8.33 16.52
N LYS A 156 10.46 7.93 17.62
CA LYS A 156 9.01 8.10 17.80
C LYS A 156 8.57 9.56 17.76
N SER A 157 9.33 10.47 18.38
CA SER A 157 9.05 11.91 18.33
C SER A 157 9.14 12.48 16.91
N VAL A 158 10.01 11.93 16.05
CA VAL A 158 10.10 12.33 14.65
C VAL A 158 8.96 11.73 13.83
N GLU A 159 8.57 10.48 14.08
CA GLU A 159 7.39 9.83 13.47
C GLU A 159 6.12 10.62 13.73
N GLU A 160 5.86 10.98 15.00
CA GLU A 160 4.69 11.76 15.39
C GLU A 160 4.67 13.16 14.76
N ALA A 161 5.85 13.76 14.54
CA ALA A 161 5.96 15.07 13.92
C ALA A 161 5.68 15.03 12.40
N LEU A 162 5.99 13.91 11.74
CA LEU A 162 5.89 13.81 10.28
C LEU A 162 4.47 13.99 9.76
N ASN A 163 3.43 13.53 10.49
CA ASN A 163 2.00 13.72 10.19
C ASN A 163 1.66 13.98 8.70
N ILE A 164 2.14 13.11 7.82
CA ILE A 164 2.00 13.20 6.36
C ILE A 164 1.13 12.05 5.87
N ASP A 165 0.39 12.29 4.80
CA ASP A 165 -0.42 11.28 4.13
C ASP A 165 0.45 10.39 3.22
N ALA A 166 1.41 9.68 3.82
CA ALA A 166 2.30 8.76 3.14
C ALA A 166 2.82 7.67 4.09
N ASN A 167 3.10 6.48 3.56
CA ASN A 167 3.71 5.38 4.33
C ASN A 167 5.20 5.66 4.56
N VAL A 168 5.54 6.22 5.72
CA VAL A 168 6.92 6.57 6.08
C VAL A 168 7.34 5.88 7.37
N PHE A 169 8.42 5.09 7.29
CA PHE A 169 9.12 4.58 8.47
C PHE A 169 10.27 5.50 8.83
N VAL A 170 10.49 5.75 10.12
CA VAL A 170 11.62 6.55 10.57
C VAL A 170 12.63 5.66 11.26
N VAL A 171 13.91 5.81 10.91
CA VAL A 171 15.00 5.05 11.51
C VAL A 171 16.14 5.97 11.93
N CYS A 172 16.70 5.69 13.10
CA CYS A 172 17.85 6.42 13.60
C CYS A 172 19.14 5.77 13.09
N LEU A 173 20.14 6.58 12.71
CA LEU A 173 21.48 6.07 12.35
C LEU A 173 22.24 5.45 13.53
N TRP A 174 21.70 5.56 14.75
CA TRP A 174 22.18 4.98 15.99
C TRP A 174 21.07 4.14 16.64
N GLY A 175 21.43 3.30 17.61
CA GLY A 175 20.49 2.35 18.22
C GLY A 175 20.30 1.11 17.37
N ASP A 176 19.13 0.48 17.51
CA ASP A 176 18.85 -0.87 17.04
C ASP A 176 18.67 -0.92 15.51
N ASP A 177 18.05 0.10 14.91
CA ASP A 177 17.81 0.17 13.45
C ASP A 177 19.00 0.70 12.64
N LYS A 178 20.18 0.77 13.25
CA LYS A 178 21.39 1.33 12.62
C LYS A 178 21.78 0.61 11.32
N SER A 179 21.53 -0.68 11.21
CA SER A 179 21.79 -1.48 10.00
C SER A 179 20.91 -0.98 8.84
N ILE A 180 19.60 -0.88 9.06
CA ILE A 180 18.63 -0.35 8.10
C ILE A 180 18.96 1.09 7.74
N ALA A 181 19.18 1.96 8.74
CA ALA A 181 19.49 3.37 8.51
C ALA A 181 20.74 3.60 7.65
N LYS A 182 21.78 2.74 7.80
CA LYS A 182 22.96 2.78 6.93
C LYS A 182 22.64 2.38 5.49
N LYS A 183 21.75 1.42 5.27
CA LYS A 183 21.30 1.04 3.91
C LYS A 183 20.53 2.17 3.26
N VAL A 184 19.61 2.79 3.99
CA VAL A 184 18.86 3.98 3.54
C VAL A 184 19.83 5.10 3.16
N LYS A 185 20.81 5.40 4.02
CA LYS A 185 21.85 6.40 3.72
C LYS A 185 22.67 6.09 2.46
N LYS A 186 22.91 4.80 2.16
CA LYS A 186 23.70 4.37 1.00
C LYS A 186 22.90 4.43 -0.31
N ALA A 187 21.65 3.99 -0.27
CA ALA A 187 20.81 3.84 -1.47
C ALA A 187 19.89 5.04 -1.74
N GLY A 188 19.56 5.80 -0.70
CA GLY A 188 18.65 6.93 -0.74
C GLY A 188 19.32 8.27 -1.07
N THR A 189 18.52 9.32 -1.03
CA THR A 189 18.92 10.70 -1.31
C THR A 189 19.03 11.47 0.00
N LYS A 190 20.12 12.23 0.19
CA LYS A 190 20.24 13.16 1.32
C LYS A 190 19.29 14.34 1.11
N ILE A 191 18.45 14.63 2.09
CA ILE A 191 17.47 15.74 2.00
C ILE A 191 17.75 16.88 3.00
N GLN A 192 18.53 16.65 4.06
CA GLN A 192 19.03 17.66 5.01
C GLN A 192 20.43 17.30 5.54
#